data_AF-A0A3M7Q9Z8-F1
#
_entry.id   AF-A0A3M7Q9Z8-F1
#
_cell.length_a   1.000
_cell.length_b   1.000
_cell.length_c   1.000
_cell.angle_alpha   90.00
_cell.angle_beta   90.00
_cell.angle_gamma   90.00
#
_symmetry.space_group_name_H-M   'P 1'
#
loop_
_entity.id
_entity.type
_entity.pdbx_description
1 polymer ?
#
loop_
_entity_poly.entity_id
_entity_poly.type
_entity_poly.pdbx_seq_one_letter_code
_entity_poly.pdbx_strand_id
1 'polypeptide(L)'
;MKYIKKAMENVSNCQLLLNVELKRVTGTVALNIPAHPSDRIWYGFVTKPKMDVVATPQVGDTEVSYSAISDFIADKLKLEFQKLLVYPNMDDFYIPLLNSEVKSL
;
A
#
# COMPACT_ATOMS: atom_id res chain seq x y z
N MET A 1 12.33 -8.03 19.64
CA MET A 1 12.22 -6.56 19.55
C MET A 1 13.55 -5.80 19.79
N LYS A 2 14.42 -6.17 20.75
CA LYS A 2 15.69 -5.44 21.01
C LYS A 2 16.65 -5.38 19.80
N TYR A 3 16.70 -6.42 18.97
CA TYR A 3 17.59 -6.47 17.80
C TYR A 3 17.18 -5.53 16.66
N ILE A 4 15.88 -5.41 16.37
CA ILE A 4 15.38 -4.48 15.35
C ILE A 4 15.63 -3.03 15.79
N LYS A 5 15.38 -2.71 17.06
CA LYS A 5 15.68 -1.38 17.61
C LYS A 5 17.17 -1.04 17.50
N LYS A 6 18.04 -1.97 17.88
CA LYS A 6 19.49 -1.79 17.80
C LYS A 6 20.01 -1.72 16.35
N ALA A 7 19.41 -2.47 15.44
CA ALA A 7 19.70 -2.39 14.01
C ALA A 7 19.22 -1.04 13.43
N MET A 8 18.03 -0.56 13.79
CA MET A 8 17.53 0.77 13.42
C MET A 8 18.38 1.90 14.01
N GLU A 9 18.88 1.76 15.24
CA GLU A 9 19.80 2.71 15.88
C GLU A 9 21.15 2.74 15.15
N ASN A 10 21.73 1.58 14.82
CA ASN A 10 22.98 1.51 14.06
C ASN A 10 22.84 1.96 12.59
N VAL A 11 21.66 1.76 11.99
CA VAL A 11 21.32 2.17 10.62
C VAL A 11 20.88 3.63 10.54
N SER A 12 20.55 4.29 11.66
CA SER A 12 20.18 5.72 11.66
C SER A 12 21.28 6.65 11.10
N ASN A 13 22.54 6.19 11.08
CA ASN A 13 23.68 6.89 10.48
C ASN A 13 24.04 6.44 9.05
N CYS A 14 23.28 5.54 8.42
CA CYS A 14 23.48 5.10 7.04
C CYS A 14 22.19 5.25 6.24
N GLN A 15 22.24 5.92 5.09
CA GLN A 15 21.10 6.00 4.18
C GLN A 15 20.78 4.59 3.63
N LEU A 16 19.80 3.94 4.23
CA LEU A 16 19.34 2.62 3.79
C LEU A 16 18.42 2.78 2.58
N LEU A 17 18.95 2.48 1.39
CA LEU A 17 18.17 2.42 0.16
C LEU A 17 17.56 1.02 0.00
N LEU A 18 16.24 0.96 -0.19
CA LEU A 18 15.49 -0.27 -0.39
C LEU A 18 14.62 -0.13 -1.65
N ASN A 19 14.66 -1.15 -2.49
CA ASN A 19 13.69 -1.34 -3.55
C ASN A 19 12.52 -2.13 -3.00
N VAL A 20 11.31 -1.57 -3.06
CA VAL A 20 10.09 -2.29 -2.71
C VAL A 20 9.33 -2.61 -3.98
N GLU A 21 9.02 -3.88 -4.17
CA GLU A 21 8.26 -4.39 -5.30
C GLU A 21 6.98 -5.07 -4.81
N LEU A 22 5.84 -4.67 -5.38
CA LEU A 22 4.56 -5.35 -5.21
C LEU A 22 4.37 -6.32 -6.38
N LYS A 23 4.62 -7.61 -6.15
CA LYS A 23 4.58 -8.63 -7.21
C LYS A 23 3.17 -9.08 -7.54
N ARG A 24 2.32 -9.17 -6.52
CA ARG A 24 0.95 -9.66 -6.67
C ARG A 24 0.04 -9.11 -5.58
N VAL A 25 -1.18 -8.77 -6.00
CA VAL A 25 -2.32 -8.55 -5.10
C VAL A 25 -3.49 -9.38 -5.62
N THR A 26 -4.13 -10.14 -4.76
CA THR A 26 -5.29 -10.96 -5.13
C THR A 26 -6.33 -10.89 -4.03
N GLY A 27 -7.55 -10.50 -4.40
CA GLY A 27 -8.68 -10.38 -3.49
C GLY A 27 -9.91 -9.88 -4.24
N THR A 28 -11.03 -9.81 -3.51
CA THR A 28 -12.29 -9.30 -4.04
C THR A 28 -12.38 -7.80 -3.82
N VAL A 29 -12.57 -7.04 -4.89
CA VAL A 29 -12.75 -5.58 -4.86
C VAL A 29 -14.24 -5.26 -4.94
N ALA A 30 -14.71 -4.39 -4.05
CA ALA A 30 -16.00 -3.72 -4.16
C ALA A 30 -15.82 -2.39 -4.88
N LEU A 31 -16.72 -2.13 -5.83
CA LEU A 31 -16.88 -0.83 -6.48
C LEU A 31 -18.24 -0.29 -6.08
N ASN A 32 -18.26 0.88 -5.45
CA ASN A 32 -19.49 1.55 -5.01
C ASN A 32 -19.62 2.87 -5.76
N ILE A 33 -20.80 3.11 -6.32
CA ILE A 33 -21.17 4.41 -6.89
C ILE A 33 -22.12 5.06 -5.86
N PRO A 34 -21.72 6.15 -5.19
CA PRO A 34 -22.61 6.85 -4.27
C PRO A 34 -23.80 7.45 -5.00
N ALA A 35 -24.84 7.83 -4.25
CA ALA A 35 -26.07 8.37 -4.84
C ALA A 35 -25.78 9.59 -5.75
N HIS A 36 -26.54 9.70 -6.83
CA HIS A 36 -26.50 10.86 -7.74
C HIS A 36 -26.72 12.16 -6.94
N PRO A 37 -25.98 13.27 -7.14
CA PRO A 37 -25.07 13.63 -8.25
C PRO A 37 -23.57 13.50 -7.91
N SER A 38 -23.04 12.27 -7.85
CA SER A 38 -21.61 12.07 -7.65
C SER A 38 -20.89 11.67 -8.92
N ASP A 39 -19.73 12.28 -9.12
CA ASP A 39 -18.76 11.99 -10.18
C ASP A 39 -17.64 11.06 -9.70
N ARG A 40 -17.85 10.33 -8.60
CA ARG A 40 -16.82 9.51 -7.94
C ARG A 40 -17.22 8.05 -7.88
N ILE A 41 -16.24 7.17 -8.01
CA ILE A 41 -16.38 5.74 -7.69
C ILE A 41 -15.49 5.43 -6.49
N TRP A 42 -16.08 4.78 -5.49
CA TRP A 42 -15.34 4.26 -4.35
C TRP A 42 -14.90 2.83 -4.67
N TYR A 43 -13.64 2.53 -4.41
CA TYR A 43 -13.06 1.21 -4.59
C TYR A 43 -12.31 0.76 -3.33
N GLY A 44 -12.33 -0.53 -3.07
CA GLY A 44 -11.66 -1.11 -1.92
C GLY A 44 -11.86 -2.62 -1.87
N PHE A 45 -11.01 -3.31 -1.12
CA PHE A 45 -11.10 -4.74 -0.93
C PHE A 45 -12.12 -5.08 0.15
N VAL A 46 -12.99 -6.04 -0.13
CA VAL A 46 -14.02 -6.51 0.81
C VAL A 46 -13.39 -7.17 2.04
N THR A 47 -12.30 -7.89 1.82
CA THR A 47 -11.52 -8.56 2.87
C THR A 47 -10.04 -8.33 2.63
N LYS A 48 -9.20 -8.61 3.64
CA LYS A 48 -7.74 -8.48 3.50
C LYS A 48 -7.24 -9.26 2.27
N PRO A 49 -6.65 -8.59 1.26
CA PRO A 49 -6.15 -9.28 0.08
C PRO A 49 -4.87 -10.06 0.39
N LYS A 50 -4.58 -11.07 -0.43
CA LYS A 50 -3.27 -11.71 -0.46
C LYS A 50 -2.31 -10.78 -1.21
N MET A 51 -1.20 -10.43 -0.56
CA MET A 51 -0.21 -9.51 -1.10
C MET A 51 1.19 -10.09 -1.02
N ASP A 52 1.87 -10.12 -2.15
CA ASP A 52 3.29 -10.47 -2.25
C ASP A 52 4.11 -9.19 -2.43
N VAL A 53 4.64 -8.70 -1.32
CA VAL A 53 5.52 -7.52 -1.26
C VAL A 53 6.92 -8.00 -0.92
N VAL A 54 7.89 -7.59 -1.71
CA VAL A 54 9.32 -7.87 -1.50
C VAL A 54 10.04 -6.55 -1.33
N ALA A 55 10.79 -6.41 -0.25
CA ALA A 55 11.72 -5.31 -0.07
C ALA A 55 13.15 -5.86 -0.21
N THR A 56 13.97 -5.24 -1.06
CA THR A 56 15.34 -5.66 -1.33
C THR A 56 16.29 -4.50 -1.07
N PRO A 57 17.30 -4.66 -0.20
CA PRO A 57 18.27 -3.60 0.09
C PRO A 57 19.19 -3.37 -1.12
N GLN A 58 19.54 -2.12 -1.40
CA GLN A 58 20.46 -1.75 -2.48
C GLN A 58 21.94 -1.72 -2.05
N VAL A 59 22.25 -1.93 -0.75
CA VAL A 59 23.61 -1.75 -0.18
C VAL A 59 24.28 -3.10 0.11
N GLY A 60 25.56 -3.25 -0.28
CA GLY A 60 26.35 -4.48 -0.15
C GLY A 60 26.86 -4.82 1.26
N ASP A 61 27.17 -6.11 1.43
CA ASP A 61 28.00 -6.77 2.47
C ASP A 61 27.54 -6.81 3.94
N THR A 62 26.24 -6.76 4.25
CA THR A 62 25.78 -7.21 5.60
C THR A 62 24.43 -7.93 5.58
N GLU A 63 24.35 -9.01 4.81
CA GLU A 63 23.11 -9.77 4.50
C GLU A 63 22.21 -10.11 5.70
N VAL A 64 22.78 -10.42 6.87
CA VAL A 64 22.01 -10.97 8.01
C VAL A 64 21.21 -9.91 8.79
N SER A 65 21.64 -8.64 8.77
CA SER A 65 20.94 -7.55 9.48
C SER A 65 19.84 -6.90 8.63
N TYR A 66 20.02 -6.87 7.31
CA TYR A 66 19.10 -6.17 6.39
C TYR A 66 17.85 -6.97 6.03
N SER A 67 17.87 -8.31 6.15
CA SER A 67 16.69 -9.15 5.92
C SER A 67 15.55 -8.81 6.88
N ALA A 68 15.85 -8.70 8.18
CA ALA A 68 14.85 -8.36 9.20
C ALA A 68 14.25 -6.96 9.01
N ILE A 69 15.03 -5.99 8.50
CA ILE A 69 14.54 -4.65 8.19
C ILE A 69 13.66 -4.67 6.94
N SER A 70 14.06 -5.42 5.93
CA SER A 70 13.30 -5.57 4.68
C SER A 70 11.93 -6.22 4.94
N ASP A 71 11.90 -7.30 5.72
CA ASP A 71 10.65 -7.96 6.13
C ASP A 71 9.77 -7.02 6.95
N PHE A 72 10.36 -6.29 7.90
CA PHE A 72 9.62 -5.31 8.70
C PHE A 72 8.97 -4.22 7.83
N ILE A 73 9.68 -3.74 6.81
CA ILE A 73 9.15 -2.72 5.89
C ILE A 73 8.05 -3.30 4.99
N ALA A 74 8.25 -4.51 4.45
CA ALA A 74 7.23 -5.20 3.67
C ALA A 74 5.94 -5.41 4.50
N ASP A 75 6.06 -5.82 5.75
CA ASP A 75 4.93 -6.01 6.66
C ASP A 75 4.24 -4.69 7.03
N LYS A 76 5.02 -3.62 7.25
CA LYS A 76 4.47 -2.29 7.48
C LYS A 76 3.67 -1.80 6.27
N LEU A 77 4.17 -2.01 5.06
CA LEU A 77 3.45 -1.63 3.84
C LEU A 77 2.17 -2.45 3.63
N LYS A 78 2.20 -3.76 3.89
CA LYS A 78 0.99 -4.60 3.87
C LYS A 78 -0.04 -4.11 4.89
N LEU A 79 0.40 -3.69 6.06
CA LEU A 79 -0.47 -3.15 7.11
C LEU A 79 -1.09 -1.81 6.70
N GLU A 80 -0.31 -0.87 6.15
CA GLU A 80 -0.83 0.41 5.68
C GLU A 80 -1.79 0.25 4.51
N PHE A 81 -1.48 -0.64 3.56
CA PHE A 81 -2.41 -1.00 2.48
C PHE A 81 -3.74 -1.51 3.03
N GLN A 82 -3.68 -2.43 4.02
CA GLN A 82 -4.89 -2.95 4.67
C GLN A 82 -5.68 -1.83 5.36
N LYS A 83 -5.02 -0.88 6.01
CA LYS A 83 -5.72 0.23 6.68
C LYS A 83 -6.41 1.16 5.70
N LEU A 84 -5.84 1.40 4.53
CA LEU A 84 -6.34 2.40 3.59
C LEU A 84 -7.38 1.85 2.61
N LEU A 85 -7.19 0.60 2.14
CA LEU A 85 -7.93 0.06 1.00
C LEU A 85 -8.76 -1.19 1.34
N VAL A 86 -8.91 -1.56 2.62
CA VAL A 86 -9.77 -2.68 3.02
C VAL A 86 -10.95 -2.15 3.82
N TYR A 87 -12.14 -2.66 3.48
CA TYR A 87 -13.41 -2.29 4.10
C TYR A 87 -13.32 -2.25 5.66
N PRO A 88 -13.88 -1.23 6.32
CA PRO A 88 -14.73 -0.17 5.78
C PRO A 88 -13.98 0.97 5.06
N ASN A 89 -12.65 0.95 5.05
CA ASN A 89 -11.87 1.98 4.36
C ASN A 89 -11.83 1.69 2.86
N MET A 90 -12.14 2.71 2.09
CA MET A 90 -12.16 2.70 0.63
C MET A 90 -11.51 3.99 0.14
N ASP A 91 -10.96 3.95 -1.06
CA ASP A 91 -10.45 5.12 -1.75
C ASP A 91 -11.40 5.50 -2.89
N ASP A 92 -11.36 6.75 -3.33
CA ASP A 92 -12.25 7.25 -4.38
C ASP A 92 -11.49 7.86 -5.53
N PHE A 93 -11.99 7.66 -6.75
CA PHE A 93 -11.46 8.34 -7.93
C PHE A 93 -12.57 9.02 -8.71
N TYR A 94 -12.20 10.16 -9.30
CA TYR A 94 -13.06 10.99 -10.12
C TYR A 94 -13.25 10.37 -11.51
N ILE A 95 -14.50 10.29 -11.96
CA ILE A 95 -14.88 9.91 -13.32
C ILE A 95 -15.58 11.10 -13.97
N PRO A 96 -14.91 11.85 -14.84
CA PRO A 96 -15.48 13.01 -15.52
C PRO A 96 -16.76 12.71 -16.30
N LEU A 97 -16.91 11.47 -16.79
CA LEU A 97 -18.07 11.00 -17.56
C LEU A 97 -19.35 10.86 -16.74
N LEU A 98 -19.27 10.85 -15.40
CA LEU A 98 -20.44 10.81 -14.52
C LEU A 98 -21.01 12.20 -14.21
N ASN A 99 -20.40 13.26 -14.74
CA ASN A 99 -20.89 14.61 -14.57
C ASN A 99 -22.16 14.82 -15.42
N SER A 100 -23.28 15.04 -14.76
CA SER A 100 -24.59 15.27 -15.38
C SER A 100 -24.75 16.64 -16.03
N GLU A 101 -23.74 17.50 -16.00
CA GLU A 101 -23.70 18.77 -16.76
C GLU A 101 -23.45 18.55 -18.26
N VAL A 102 -24.31 17.76 -18.91
CA VAL A 102 -24.52 17.93 -20.36
C VAL A 102 -25.36 19.19 -20.49
N LYS A 103 -24.72 20.34 -20.73
CA LYS A 103 -25.43 21.51 -21.26
C LYS A 103 -26.04 21.08 -22.60
N SER A 104 -27.35 20.94 -22.62
CA SER A 104 -28.13 20.83 -23.85
C SER A 104 -27.77 22.03 -24.72
N LEU A 105 -27.16 21.76 -25.88
CA LEU A 105 -27.00 22.73 -26.96
C LEU A 105 -28.35 23.02 -27.60
#